data_AF-A0A7V3CTS4-F1
#
_entry.id   AF-A0A7V3CTS4-F1
#
_cell.length_a   1.000
_cell.length_b   1.000
_cell.length_c   1.000
_cell.angle_alpha   90.00
_cell.angle_beta   90.00
_cell.angle_gamma   90.00
#
_symmetry.space_group_name_H-M   'P 1'
#
loop_
_entity.id
_entity.type
_entity.pdbx_description
1 polymer ?
#
loop_
_entity_poly.entity_id
_entity_poly.type
_entity_poly.pdbx_seq_one_letter_code
_entity_poly.pdbx_strand_id
1 'polypeptide(L)'
;MKKLLLFVFSALFLATNANSLIVENPYANSFKKAYALYPSVPKGMLEAVAWTQTRFTHLANEENSCIGLPQAFSVMGLTEDGKDYFRSNLSFVAQLSGFTEKDIKQHAETSIIAYAAAFHKLQTLHSNFSNNPADYKKILVELSELPVVNNITNDFVMNSHL
;
A
#
# COMPACT_ATOMS: atom_id res chain seq x y z
N MET A 1 39.10 -50.59 6.18
CA MET A 1 38.86 -49.17 5.82
C MET A 1 38.07 -49.05 4.51
N LYS A 2 36.85 -49.63 4.42
CA LYS A 2 35.98 -49.53 3.22
C LYS A 2 34.47 -49.47 3.51
N LYS A 3 34.06 -49.60 4.79
CA LYS A 3 32.63 -49.54 5.19
C LYS A 3 32.22 -48.20 5.84
N LEU A 4 33.18 -47.30 6.08
CA LEU A 4 32.93 -45.98 6.68
C LEU A 4 32.90 -44.85 5.63
N LEU A 5 32.62 -45.16 4.36
CA LEU A 5 32.45 -44.16 3.30
C LEU A 5 31.04 -44.18 2.70
N LEU A 6 30.19 -45.14 3.10
CA LEU A 6 28.85 -45.34 2.53
C LEU A 6 27.73 -44.62 3.27
N PHE A 7 27.98 -44.09 4.48
CA PHE A 7 26.95 -43.38 5.25
C PHE A 7 26.94 -41.86 5.05
N VAL A 8 27.98 -41.28 4.45
CA VAL A 8 28.04 -39.82 4.22
C VAL A 8 27.40 -39.42 2.89
N PHE A 9 27.14 -40.38 1.98
CA PHE A 9 26.53 -40.10 0.67
C PHE A 9 24.98 -40.16 0.67
N SER A 10 24.34 -40.63 1.74
CA SER A 10 22.87 -40.72 1.81
C SER A 10 22.18 -39.46 2.33
N ALA A 11 22.94 -38.42 2.71
CA ALA A 11 22.40 -37.10 2.99
C ALA A 11 22.34 -36.20 1.73
N LEU A 12 22.31 -36.83 0.54
CA LEU A 12 22.03 -36.13 -0.71
C LEU A 12 20.57 -35.66 -0.70
N PHE A 13 20.41 -34.36 -0.47
CA PHE A 13 19.46 -33.50 -1.17
C PHE A 13 18.01 -34.03 -1.27
N LEU A 14 17.28 -33.94 -0.17
CA LEU A 14 15.87 -33.54 -0.23
C LEU A 14 15.79 -32.03 -0.01
N ALA A 15 16.42 -31.25 -0.92
CA ALA A 15 16.08 -29.85 -1.07
C ALA A 15 14.76 -29.83 -1.88
N THR A 16 13.64 -29.93 -1.18
CA THR A 16 12.35 -29.63 -1.79
C THR A 16 12.42 -28.18 -2.26
N ASN A 17 12.33 -27.94 -3.57
CA ASN A 17 12.04 -26.61 -4.09
C ASN A 17 10.63 -26.26 -3.63
N ALA A 18 10.52 -25.73 -2.40
CA ALA A 18 9.39 -24.91 -2.06
C ALA A 18 9.49 -23.73 -3.03
N ASN A 19 8.71 -23.77 -4.11
CA ASN A 19 8.39 -22.57 -4.87
C ASN A 19 7.70 -21.66 -3.86
N SER A 20 8.47 -20.83 -3.17
CA SER A 20 7.92 -19.75 -2.40
C SER A 20 7.13 -18.93 -3.40
N LEU A 21 5.83 -18.80 -3.15
CA LEU A 21 4.97 -17.87 -3.87
C LEU A 21 5.39 -16.45 -3.47
N ILE A 22 6.61 -16.05 -3.82
CA ILE A 22 7.08 -14.67 -3.67
C ILE A 22 6.33 -13.91 -4.74
N VAL A 23 5.34 -13.15 -4.31
CA VAL A 23 4.70 -12.19 -5.20
C VAL A 23 5.72 -11.09 -5.45
N GLU A 24 6.17 -10.99 -6.70
CA GLU A 24 7.13 -9.97 -7.11
C GLU A 24 6.48 -8.59 -7.01
N ASN A 25 7.16 -7.65 -6.36
CA ASN A 25 6.76 -6.25 -6.33
C ASN A 25 7.43 -5.51 -7.50
N PRO A 26 6.71 -5.20 -8.60
CA PRO A 26 7.30 -4.55 -9.77
C PRO A 26 7.76 -3.11 -9.51
N TYR A 27 7.37 -2.52 -8.37
CA TYR A 27 7.67 -1.13 -8.01
C TYR A 27 8.68 -0.99 -6.87
N ALA A 28 9.45 -2.04 -6.55
CA ALA A 28 10.43 -2.03 -5.47
C ALA A 28 11.39 -0.81 -5.52
N ASN A 29 11.83 -0.42 -6.73
CA ASN A 29 12.68 0.76 -6.92
C ASN A 29 11.96 2.08 -6.61
N SER A 30 10.68 2.19 -6.99
CA SER A 30 9.87 3.38 -6.73
C SER A 30 9.56 3.51 -5.24
N PHE A 31 9.25 2.42 -4.52
CA PHE A 31 9.12 2.43 -3.06
C PHE A 31 10.42 2.85 -2.38
N LYS A 32 11.57 2.27 -2.80
CA LYS A 32 12.89 2.67 -2.30
C LYS A 32 13.15 4.16 -2.48
N LYS A 33 12.80 4.72 -3.64
CA LYS A 33 12.91 6.15 -3.93
C LYS A 33 12.01 6.99 -3.02
N ALA A 34 10.76 6.57 -2.82
CA ALA A 34 9.84 7.27 -1.92
C ALA A 34 10.36 7.32 -0.47
N TYR A 35 10.91 6.22 0.05
CA TYR A 35 11.54 6.22 1.39
C TYR A 35 12.82 7.06 1.45
N ALA A 36 13.56 7.19 0.36
CA ALA A 36 14.72 8.08 0.32
C ALA A 36 14.31 9.56 0.36
N LEU A 37 13.19 9.92 -0.28
CA LEU A 37 12.64 11.28 -0.27
C LEU A 37 11.92 11.61 1.05
N TYR A 38 11.23 10.64 1.65
CA TYR A 38 10.43 10.79 2.87
C TYR A 38 10.85 9.75 3.93
N PRO A 39 12.02 9.92 4.55
CA PRO A 39 12.60 8.90 5.45
C PRO A 39 11.85 8.70 6.77
N SER A 40 10.92 9.60 7.13
CA SER A 40 10.07 9.42 8.30
C SER A 40 8.95 8.41 8.10
N VAL A 41 8.60 8.08 6.85
CA VAL A 41 7.56 7.09 6.55
C VAL A 41 8.10 5.70 6.91
N PRO A 42 7.41 4.91 7.75
CA PRO A 42 7.89 3.59 8.14
C PRO A 42 8.05 2.67 6.93
N LYS A 43 9.18 1.96 6.87
CA LYS A 43 9.44 0.98 5.80
C LYS A 43 8.38 -0.11 5.80
N GLY A 44 7.94 -0.51 4.61
CA GLY A 44 6.87 -1.49 4.42
C GLY A 44 5.46 -0.91 4.48
N MET A 45 5.26 0.32 4.97
CA MET A 45 3.95 0.94 5.07
C MET A 45 3.33 1.20 3.69
N LEU A 46 4.12 1.75 2.76
CA LEU A 46 3.65 2.04 1.40
C LEU A 46 3.32 0.76 0.64
N GLU A 47 4.15 -0.28 0.82
CA GLU A 47 3.92 -1.60 0.24
C GLU A 47 2.66 -2.25 0.81
N ALA A 48 2.42 -2.15 2.12
CA ALA A 48 1.22 -2.69 2.76
C ALA A 48 -0.06 -2.05 2.21
N VAL A 49 -0.06 -0.73 2.01
CA VAL A 49 -1.20 -0.02 1.40
C VAL A 49 -1.40 -0.47 -0.05
N ALA A 50 -0.36 -0.39 -0.89
CA ALA A 50 -0.47 -0.76 -2.31
C ALA A 50 -0.86 -2.23 -2.50
N TRP A 51 -0.35 -3.12 -1.64
CA TRP A 51 -0.75 -4.52 -1.65
C TRP A 51 -2.22 -4.67 -1.29
N THR A 52 -2.66 -4.05 -0.19
CA THR A 52 -4.03 -4.17 0.33
C THR A 52 -5.06 -3.63 -0.66
N GLN A 53 -4.75 -2.50 -1.30
CA GLN A 53 -5.67 -1.82 -2.22
C GLN A 53 -5.70 -2.44 -3.60
N THR A 54 -4.55 -2.73 -4.22
CA THR A 54 -4.50 -3.09 -5.65
C THR A 54 -3.66 -4.32 -5.95
N ARG A 55 -3.08 -4.96 -4.93
CA ARG A 55 -2.12 -6.07 -5.09
C ARG A 55 -0.94 -5.67 -6.00
N PHE A 56 -0.47 -4.42 -5.87
CA PHE A 56 0.53 -3.81 -6.75
C PHE A 56 0.11 -3.72 -8.22
N THR A 57 -1.18 -3.65 -8.54
CA THR A 57 -1.65 -3.34 -9.89
C THR A 57 -1.85 -1.83 -10.02
N HIS A 58 -1.31 -1.22 -11.08
CA HIS A 58 -1.54 0.20 -11.36
C HIS A 58 -2.85 0.36 -12.15
N LEU A 59 -3.89 0.86 -11.48
CA LEU A 59 -5.22 1.03 -12.05
C LEU A 59 -5.29 2.35 -12.84
N ALA A 60 -5.41 2.31 -14.16
CA ALA A 60 -5.43 3.52 -14.99
C ALA A 60 -6.66 3.64 -15.90
N ASN A 61 -7.20 2.51 -16.37
CA ASN A 61 -8.30 2.47 -17.32
C ASN A 61 -9.28 1.32 -16.98
N GLU A 62 -9.50 1.08 -15.69
CA GLU A 62 -10.43 0.03 -15.26
C GLU A 62 -11.87 0.39 -15.64
N GLU A 63 -12.65 -0.61 -16.02
CA GLU A 63 -14.08 -0.41 -16.24
C GLU A 63 -14.77 -0.05 -14.92
N ASN A 64 -15.78 0.81 -15.02
CA ASN A 64 -16.60 1.15 -13.86
C ASN A 64 -17.25 -0.11 -13.29
N SER A 65 -17.31 -0.18 -11.96
CA SER A 65 -17.98 -1.29 -11.28
C SER A 65 -19.44 -1.39 -11.73
N CYS A 66 -19.85 -2.59 -12.18
CA CYS A 66 -21.24 -2.90 -12.56
C CYS A 66 -22.23 -2.77 -11.39
N ILE A 67 -21.73 -2.75 -10.15
CA ILE A 67 -22.54 -2.60 -8.93
C ILE A 67 -22.41 -1.21 -8.29
N GLY A 68 -21.82 -0.26 -9.01
CA GLY A 68 -21.78 1.14 -8.59
C GLY A 68 -20.69 1.51 -7.60
N LEU A 69 -19.72 0.63 -7.30
CA LEU A 69 -18.56 1.02 -6.49
C LEU A 69 -17.79 2.19 -7.12
N PRO A 70 -17.19 3.08 -6.30
CA PRO A 70 -16.26 4.09 -6.79
C PRO A 70 -15.12 3.49 -7.59
N GLN A 71 -14.65 4.23 -8.59
CA GLN A 71 -13.48 3.85 -9.36
C GLN A 71 -12.21 4.23 -8.58
N ALA A 72 -11.35 3.25 -8.33
CA ALA A 72 -10.03 3.45 -7.78
C ALA A 72 -9.00 3.55 -8.91
N PHE A 73 -7.98 4.37 -8.68
CA PHE A 73 -6.88 4.62 -9.60
C PHE A 73 -5.53 4.37 -8.94
N SER A 74 -4.51 4.35 -9.78
CA SER A 74 -3.11 4.19 -9.45
C SER A 74 -2.75 2.87 -8.75
N VAL A 75 -1.49 2.74 -8.33
CA VAL A 75 -1.02 1.59 -7.57
C VAL A 75 -1.37 1.69 -6.08
N MET A 76 -1.74 2.89 -5.61
CA MET A 76 -2.11 3.13 -4.23
C MET A 76 -3.62 3.02 -4.00
N GLY A 77 -4.40 2.72 -5.05
CA GLY A 77 -5.86 2.51 -4.96
C GLY A 77 -6.62 3.74 -4.50
N LEU A 78 -6.38 4.87 -5.15
CA LEU A 78 -6.96 6.16 -4.80
C LEU A 78 -8.28 6.38 -5.53
N THR A 79 -9.32 6.67 -4.77
CA THR A 79 -10.68 6.94 -5.24
C THR A 79 -10.82 8.39 -5.67
N GLU A 80 -11.23 8.62 -6.93
CA GLU A 80 -11.47 9.96 -7.49
C GLU A 80 -12.82 10.53 -7.05
N ASP A 81 -13.89 9.76 -7.22
CA ASP A 81 -15.26 10.14 -6.85
C ASP A 81 -15.86 9.05 -5.96
N GLY A 82 -16.04 9.37 -4.69
CA GLY A 82 -16.58 8.46 -3.68
C GLY A 82 -18.10 8.23 -3.74
N LYS A 83 -18.82 8.85 -4.69
CA LYS A 83 -20.26 8.65 -4.93
C LYS A 83 -21.11 8.84 -3.67
N ASP A 84 -20.93 9.98 -3.00
CA ASP A 84 -21.64 10.43 -1.79
C ASP A 84 -21.47 9.56 -0.52
N TYR A 85 -20.82 8.39 -0.62
CA TYR A 85 -20.60 7.50 0.52
C TYR A 85 -19.12 7.39 0.91
N PHE A 86 -18.25 7.17 -0.07
CA PHE A 86 -16.82 7.13 0.14
C PHE A 86 -16.23 8.55 0.01
N ARG A 87 -15.01 8.72 0.50
CA ARG A 87 -14.23 9.94 0.35
C ARG A 87 -13.37 9.86 -0.91
N SER A 88 -13.25 10.99 -1.60
CA SER A 88 -12.30 11.18 -2.70
C SER A 88 -10.87 11.35 -2.15
N ASN A 89 -10.22 10.25 -1.76
CA ASN A 89 -8.86 10.31 -1.23
C ASN A 89 -7.80 10.62 -2.30
N LEU A 90 -8.10 10.50 -3.60
CA LEU A 90 -7.20 10.95 -4.67
C LEU A 90 -6.94 12.47 -4.59
N SER A 91 -7.99 13.28 -4.50
CA SER A 91 -7.86 14.74 -4.44
C SER A 91 -7.18 15.18 -3.15
N PHE A 92 -7.46 14.48 -2.05
CA PHE A 92 -6.82 14.73 -0.76
C PHE A 92 -5.31 14.42 -0.80
N VAL A 93 -4.90 13.28 -1.37
CA VAL A 93 -3.48 12.95 -1.57
C VAL A 93 -2.81 13.95 -2.50
N ALA A 94 -3.45 14.34 -3.60
CA ALA A 94 -2.94 15.36 -4.52
C ALA A 94 -2.68 16.70 -3.79
N GLN A 95 -3.64 17.15 -3.00
CA GLN A 95 -3.54 18.39 -2.21
C GLN A 95 -2.38 18.33 -1.19
N LEU A 96 -2.25 17.24 -0.45
CA LEU A 96 -1.22 17.12 0.59
C LEU A 96 0.19 16.96 0.02
N SER A 97 0.31 16.29 -1.13
CA SER A 97 1.58 15.94 -1.75
C SER A 97 2.12 17.00 -2.72
N GLY A 98 1.24 17.85 -3.26
CA GLY A 98 1.58 18.83 -4.30
C GLY A 98 1.67 18.26 -5.71
N PHE A 99 1.37 16.98 -5.91
CA PHE A 99 1.28 16.37 -7.25
C PHE A 99 -0.12 16.54 -7.84
N THR A 100 -0.23 16.59 -9.17
CA THR A 100 -1.54 16.66 -9.82
C THR A 100 -2.23 15.30 -9.80
N GLU A 101 -3.56 15.28 -9.71
CA GLU A 101 -4.34 14.04 -9.81
C GLU A 101 -4.05 13.30 -11.13
N LYS A 102 -3.85 14.05 -12.22
CA LYS A 102 -3.48 13.49 -13.52
C LYS A 102 -2.17 12.68 -13.44
N ASP A 103 -1.12 13.25 -12.86
CA ASP A 103 0.18 12.58 -12.79
C ASP A 103 0.13 11.36 -11.86
N ILE A 104 -0.62 11.45 -10.75
CA ILE A 104 -0.86 10.33 -9.83
C ILE A 104 -1.55 9.16 -10.54
N LYS A 105 -2.55 9.44 -11.38
CA LYS A 105 -3.27 8.41 -12.14
C LYS A 105 -2.44 7.81 -13.28
N GLN A 106 -1.57 8.59 -13.91
CA GLN A 106 -0.83 8.17 -15.10
C GLN A 106 0.48 7.42 -14.80
N HIS A 107 1.07 7.63 -13.63
CA HIS A 107 2.40 7.13 -13.31
C HIS A 107 2.46 6.46 -11.94
N ALA A 108 2.72 5.15 -11.92
CA ALA A 108 2.81 4.36 -10.70
C ALA A 108 3.84 4.92 -9.70
N GLU A 109 5.03 5.30 -10.18
CA GLU A 109 6.06 5.92 -9.34
C GLU A 109 5.57 7.23 -8.71
N THR A 110 4.94 8.11 -9.51
CA THR A 110 4.39 9.37 -9.01
C THR A 110 3.34 9.12 -7.94
N SER A 111 2.46 8.14 -8.13
CA SER A 111 1.47 7.78 -7.11
C SER A 111 2.10 7.32 -5.80
N ILE A 112 3.17 6.51 -5.84
CA ILE A 112 3.86 6.02 -4.64
C ILE A 112 4.51 7.19 -3.90
N ILE A 113 5.20 8.07 -4.63
CA ILE A 113 5.87 9.25 -4.06
C ILE A 113 4.85 10.24 -3.51
N ALA A 114 3.73 10.48 -4.21
CA ALA A 114 2.66 11.36 -3.76
C ALA A 114 2.02 10.85 -2.46
N TYR A 115 1.74 9.55 -2.36
CA TYR A 115 1.23 8.95 -1.13
C TYR A 115 2.22 9.08 0.02
N ALA A 116 3.51 8.83 -0.22
CA ALA A 116 4.56 9.02 0.79
C ALA A 116 4.67 10.47 1.27
N ALA A 117 4.56 11.44 0.35
CA ALA A 117 4.55 12.86 0.66
C ALA A 117 3.34 13.25 1.51
N ALA A 118 2.15 12.76 1.16
CA ALA A 118 0.93 13.00 1.92
C ALA A 118 1.01 12.38 3.33
N PHE A 119 1.52 11.15 3.44
CA PHE A 119 1.76 10.49 4.71
C PHE A 119 2.72 11.31 5.59
N HIS A 120 3.86 11.73 5.04
CA HIS A 120 4.83 12.57 5.74
C HIS A 120 4.21 13.90 6.20
N LYS A 121 3.41 14.55 5.34
CA LYS A 121 2.70 15.79 5.68
C LYS A 121 1.79 15.59 6.90
N LEU A 122 1.05 14.49 6.95
CA LEU A 122 0.20 14.14 8.08
C LEU A 122 1.02 13.78 9.33
N GLN A 123 2.16 13.11 9.21
CA GLN A 123 3.08 12.89 10.35
C GLN A 123 3.48 14.22 10.99
N THR A 124 3.85 15.21 10.17
CA THR A 124 4.20 16.56 10.65
C THR A 124 3.01 17.25 11.31
N LEU A 125 1.82 17.21 10.69
CA LEU A 125 0.61 17.86 11.22
C LEU A 125 0.18 17.28 12.56
N HIS A 126 0.28 15.96 12.72
CA HIS A 126 -0.11 15.25 13.95
C HIS A 126 1.02 15.12 14.97
N SER A 127 2.24 15.60 14.66
CA SER A 127 3.45 15.37 15.46
C SER A 127 3.67 13.88 15.77
N ASN A 128 3.37 13.00 14.82
CA ASN A 128 3.43 11.54 14.98
C ASN A 128 4.60 10.94 14.19
N PHE A 129 5.67 10.60 14.91
CA PHE A 129 6.90 9.98 14.37
C PHE A 129 7.25 8.73 15.17
N SER A 130 6.33 7.76 15.22
CA SER A 130 6.50 6.53 15.97
C SER A 130 7.29 5.46 15.21
N ASN A 131 7.93 4.56 15.96
CA ASN A 131 8.51 3.32 15.44
C ASN A 131 7.51 2.15 15.43
N ASN A 132 6.32 2.33 16.03
CA ASN A 132 5.26 1.33 16.04
C ASN A 132 4.29 1.58 14.89
N PRO A 133 4.12 0.65 13.94
CA PRO A 133 3.16 0.79 12.84
C PRO A 133 1.72 1.09 13.29
N ALA A 134 1.30 0.57 14.45
CA ALA A 134 -0.06 0.75 14.96
C ALA A 134 -0.39 2.22 15.27
N ASP A 135 0.61 3.02 15.62
CA ASP A 135 0.42 4.44 15.96
C ASP A 135 0.04 5.27 14.73
N TYR A 136 0.19 4.72 13.52
CA TYR A 136 -0.18 5.38 12.27
C TYR A 136 -1.63 5.16 11.85
N LYS A 137 -2.45 4.47 12.66
CA LYS A 137 -3.88 4.24 12.36
C LYS A 137 -4.61 5.53 11.94
N LYS A 138 -4.40 6.64 12.67
CA LYS A 138 -5.03 7.92 12.33
C LYS A 138 -4.65 8.43 10.93
N ILE A 139 -3.38 8.32 10.56
CA ILE A 139 -2.89 8.75 9.24
C ILE A 139 -3.48 7.85 8.13
N LEU A 140 -3.50 6.54 8.34
CA LEU A 140 -4.08 5.59 7.39
C LEU A 140 -5.59 5.81 7.21
N VAL A 141 -6.30 6.09 8.30
CA VAL A 141 -7.71 6.49 8.25
C VAL A 141 -7.85 7.77 7.45
N GLU A 142 -7.05 8.81 7.69
CA GLU A 142 -7.17 10.07 6.95
C GLU A 142 -6.93 9.90 5.45
N LEU A 143 -5.99 9.04 5.05
CA LEU A 143 -5.64 8.75 3.66
C LEU A 143 -6.55 7.71 2.98
N SER A 144 -7.49 7.07 3.69
CA SER A 144 -8.43 6.10 3.10
C SER A 144 -9.64 6.77 2.46
N GLU A 145 -10.31 6.03 1.59
CA GLU A 145 -11.60 6.38 1.00
C GLU A 145 -12.77 6.13 1.95
N LEU A 146 -12.56 5.47 3.09
CA LEU A 146 -13.65 5.05 3.98
C LEU A 146 -14.34 6.25 4.66
N PRO A 147 -15.67 6.23 4.84
CA PRO A 147 -16.38 7.29 5.55
C PRO A 147 -15.96 7.36 7.03
N VAL A 148 -15.84 8.58 7.55
CA VAL A 148 -15.55 8.85 8.96
C VAL A 148 -16.85 9.28 9.66
N VAL A 149 -17.81 8.37 9.71
CA VAL A 149 -19.12 8.60 10.35
C VAL A 149 -19.25 7.63 11.51
N ASN A 150 -19.58 8.17 12.69
CA ASN A 150 -19.70 7.37 13.92
C ASN A 150 -20.98 6.53 13.89
N ASN A 151 -20.86 5.29 13.40
CA ASN A 151 -21.88 4.25 13.50
C ASN A 151 -21.24 2.86 13.42
N ILE A 152 -21.96 1.86 13.93
CA ILE A 152 -21.46 0.48 14.06
C ILE A 152 -21.05 -0.15 12.72
N THR A 153 -21.71 0.22 11.61
CA THR A 153 -21.44 -0.34 10.29
C THR A 153 -20.12 0.16 9.74
N ASN A 154 -19.89 1.47 9.82
CA ASN A 154 -18.64 2.08 9.39
C ASN A 154 -17.48 1.70 10.31
N ASP A 155 -17.73 1.54 11.60
CA ASP A 155 -16.71 1.04 12.53
C ASP A 155 -16.29 -0.38 12.19
N PHE A 156 -17.22 -1.26 11.81
CA PHE A 156 -16.90 -2.61 11.36
C PHE A 156 -16.03 -2.60 10.09
N VAL A 157 -16.42 -1.82 9.08
CA VAL A 157 -15.65 -1.69 7.83
C VAL A 157 -14.26 -1.14 8.12
N MET A 158 -14.16 -0.07 8.90
CA MET A 158 -12.90 0.56 9.26
C MET A 158 -11.95 -0.42 9.95
N ASN A 159 -12.40 -1.13 10.99
CA ASN A 159 -11.55 -2.05 11.75
C ASN A 159 -11.23 -3.37 11.02
N SER A 160 -11.98 -3.71 9.98
CA SER A 160 -11.67 -4.87 9.12
C SER A 160 -10.66 -4.51 8.03
N HIS A 161 -10.62 -3.23 7.64
CA HIS A 161 -9.76 -2.71 6.59
C HIS A 161 -8.42 -2.17 7.11
N LEU A 162 -8.41 -1.53 8.28
CA LEU A 162 -7.26 -0.85 8.91
C LEU A 162 -7.10 -1.23 10.40
#